data_AF-E2A708-F1
#
_entry.id   AF-E2A708-F1
#
_cell.length_a   1.000
_cell.length_b   1.000
_cell.length_c   1.000
_cell.angle_alpha   90.00
_cell.angle_beta   90.00
_cell.angle_gamma   90.00
#
_symmetry.space_group_name_H-M   'P 1'
#
loop_
_entity.id
_entity.type
_entity.pdbx_description
1 polymer ?
#
loop_
_entity_poly.entity_id
_entity_poly.type
_entity_poly.pdbx_seq_one_letter_code
_entity_poly.pdbx_strand_id
1 'polypeptide(L)' 'DLNHPFHLHGYSFCVIYTGQFINALNKSDITNKDVMRELNAHMTRLRNDDYKNCAPKDTVIVPNTGFVILRFKADNPG' A
#
# COMPACT_ATOMS: atom_id res chain seq x y z
N ASP A 1 9.15 -11.48 -13.18
CA ASP A 1 8.45 -10.67 -12.16
C ASP A 1 7.38 -11.48 -11.45
N LEU A 2 7.50 -11.62 -10.13
CA LEU A 2 6.46 -12.22 -9.29
C LEU A 2 5.63 -11.08 -8.68
N ASN A 3 4.39 -10.96 -9.13
CA ASN A 3 3.46 -9.94 -8.66
C ASN A 3 2.32 -10.63 -7.91
N HIS A 4 1.88 -10.04 -6.80
CA HIS A 4 0.82 -10.60 -5.98
C HIS A 4 -0.47 -9.80 -6.15
N PRO A 5 -1.48 -10.31 -6.87
CA PRO A 5 -2.79 -9.67 -6.88
C PRO A 5 -3.45 -9.84 -5.51
N PHE A 6 -3.89 -8.73 -4.92
CA PHE A 6 -4.64 -8.71 -3.67
C PHE A 6 -6.05 -8.19 -3.95
N HIS A 7 -7.06 -8.97 -3.55
CA HIS A 7 -8.48 -8.66 -3.72
C HIS A 7 -9.14 -8.47 -2.35
N LEU A 8 -10.04 -7.48 -2.23
CA LEU A 8 -10.81 -7.23 -1.00
C LEU A 8 -12.30 -7.43 -1.26
N HIS A 9 -12.90 -8.39 -0.55
CA HIS A 9 -14.34 -8.62 -0.60
C HIS A 9 -15.11 -7.52 0.13
N GLY A 10 -16.32 -7.23 -0.35
CA GLY A 10 -17.28 -6.36 0.34
C GLY A 10 -16.98 -4.86 0.29
N TYR A 11 -15.87 -4.44 -0.32
CA TYR A 11 -15.44 -3.04 -0.36
C TYR A 11 -14.76 -2.70 -1.68
N SER A 12 -14.95 -1.46 -2.13
CA SER A 12 -13.99 -0.79 -3.00
C SER A 12 -12.96 -0.05 -2.14
N PHE A 13 -11.69 -0.04 -2.56
CA PHE A 13 -10.62 0.68 -1.88
C PHE A 13 -9.90 1.67 -2.80
N CYS A 14 -9.32 2.69 -2.18
CA CYS A 14 -8.38 3.61 -2.80
C CYS A 14 -6.96 3.07 -2.61
N VAL A 15 -6.20 2.95 -3.70
CA VAL A 15 -4.74 2.85 -3.61
C VAL A 15 -4.20 4.26 -3.42
N ILE A 16 -3.74 4.57 -2.21
CA ILE A 16 -3.27 5.92 -1.87
C ILE A 16 -1.75 6.07 -2.00
N TYR A 17 -1.01 4.97 -1.93
CA TYR A 17 0.42 4.95 -2.21
C TYR A 17 0.89 3.56 -2.63
N THR A 18 1.91 3.50 -3.46
CA THR A 18 2.61 2.27 -3.83
C THR A 18 4.10 2.56 -3.87
N GLY A 19 4.91 1.57 -3.50
CA GLY A 19 6.35 1.70 -3.50
C GLY A 19 7.06 0.37 -3.63
N GLN A 20 8.35 0.43 -3.93
CA GLN A 20 9.26 -0.71 -3.95
C GLN A 20 10.52 -0.38 -3.16
N PHE A 21 11.04 -1.38 -2.45
CA PHE A 21 12.34 -1.29 -1.82
C PHE A 21 13.41 -1.58 -2.89
N ILE A 22 13.82 -0.54 -3.63
CA ILE A 22 14.67 -0.66 -4.84
C ILE A 22 16.00 -1.41 -4.63
N ASN A 23 16.50 -1.48 -3.40
CA ASN A 23 17.75 -2.17 -3.05
C ASN A 23 17.53 -3.59 -2.49
N ALA A 24 16.27 -4.03 -2.38
CA ALA A 24 15.93 -5.37 -1.93
C ALA A 24 15.71 -6.27 -3.14
N LEU A 25 16.55 -7.29 -3.29
CA LEU A 25 16.41 -8.32 -4.33
C LEU A 25 15.35 -9.34 -3.94
N ASN A 26 15.23 -9.62 -2.64
CA ASN A 26 14.28 -10.55 -2.06
C ASN A 26 13.61 -9.98 -0.79
N LYS A 27 12.55 -10.64 -0.33
CA LYS A 27 11.86 -10.28 0.92
C LYS A 27 12.81 -10.21 2.13
N SER A 28 13.82 -11.09 2.19
CA SER A 28 14.81 -11.13 3.27
C SER A 28 15.66 -9.87 3.38
N ASP A 29 15.77 -9.10 2.30
CA ASP A 29 16.58 -7.88 2.25
C ASP A 29 15.83 -6.66 2.79
N ILE A 30 14.52 -6.79 3.01
CA ILE A 30 13.65 -5.74 3.55
C ILE A 30 13.72 -5.78 5.07
N THR A 31 14.25 -4.73 5.68
CA THR A 31 14.38 -4.64 7.14
C THR A 31 13.19 -3.92 7.78
N ASN A 32 13.02 -4.11 9.10
CA ASN A 32 12.05 -3.32 9.88
C ASN A 32 12.32 -1.81 9.76
N LYS A 33 13.58 -1.38 9.56
CA LYS A 33 13.93 0.05 9.41
C LYS A 33 13.38 0.61 8.09
N ASP A 34 13.40 -0.18 7.02
CA ASP A 34 12.86 0.21 5.72
C ASP A 34 11.34 0.37 5.80
N VAL A 35 10.66 -0.60 6.43
CA VAL A 35 9.21 -0.52 6.67
C VAL A 35 8.86 0.70 7.53
N MET A 36 9.60 0.94 8.62
CA MET A 36 9.36 2.11 9.48
C MET A 36 9.58 3.44 8.76
N ARG A 37 10.52 3.51 7.81
CA ARG A 37 10.70 4.71 6.98
C ARG A 37 9.45 5.01 6.16
N GLU A 38 8.88 4.00 5.51
CA GLU A 38 7.68 4.17 4.69
C GLU A 38 6.45 4.49 5.54
N LEU A 39 6.33 3.89 6.73
CA LEU A 39 5.28 4.25 7.69
C LEU A 39 5.40 5.71 8.15
N ASN A 40 6.59 6.18 8.49
CA ASN A 40 6.82 7.58 8.87
C ASN A 40 6.49 8.53 7.71
N ALA A 41 6.90 8.20 6.48
CA ALA A 41 6.58 8.98 5.29
C ALA A 41 5.06 9.01 5.02
N HIS A 42 4.37 7.88 5.21
CA HIS A 42 2.91 7.81 5.13
C HIS A 42 2.25 8.75 6.14
N MET A 43 2.69 8.75 7.40
CA MET A 43 2.13 9.62 8.44
C MET A 43 2.32 11.10 8.13
N THR A 44 3.47 11.49 7.57
CA THR A 44 3.71 12.87 7.11
C THR A 44 2.74 13.26 6.00
N ARG A 45 2.61 12.43 4.95
CA ARG A 45 1.66 12.68 3.85
C ARG A 45 0.22 12.75 4.31
N LEU A 46 -0.15 11.92 5.29
CA LEU A 46 -1.48 11.91 5.87
C LEU A 46 -1.78 13.22 6.63
N ARG A 47 -0.81 13.72 7.42
CA ARG A 47 -0.95 14.98 8.16
C ARG A 47 -1.03 16.21 7.25
N ASN A 48 -0.39 16.15 6.09
CA ASN A 48 -0.36 17.23 5.12
C ASN A 48 -1.53 17.22 4.13
N ASP A 49 -2.44 16.24 4.23
CA ASP A 49 -3.54 16.05 3.28
C ASP A 49 -3.06 15.88 1.81
N ASP A 50 -1.94 15.16 1.63
CA ASP A 50 -1.34 14.96 0.31
C ASP A 50 -2.13 13.96 -0.56
N TYR A 51 -2.96 13.12 0.06
CA TYR A 51 -3.75 12.09 -0.63
C TYR A 51 -5.09 12.64 -1.14
N LYS A 52 -5.05 13.37 -2.26
CA LYS A 52 -6.23 14.10 -2.77
C LYS A 52 -7.15 13.31 -3.70
N ASN A 53 -6.61 12.32 -4.41
CA ASN A 53 -7.34 11.59 -5.45
C ASN A 53 -7.49 10.11 -5.08
N CYS A 54 -8.65 9.54 -5.41
CA CYS A 54 -8.92 8.12 -5.29
C CYS A 54 -9.46 7.57 -6.62
N ALA A 55 -8.91 6.45 -7.06
CA ALA A 55 -9.47 5.62 -8.12
C ALA A 55 -9.92 4.27 -7.50
N PRO A 56 -11.19 4.17 -7.04
CA PRO A 56 -11.70 2.99 -6.36
C PRO A 56 -11.59 1.74 -7.22
N LYS A 57 -11.16 0.65 -6.60
CA LYS A 57 -11.05 -0.69 -7.21
C LYS A 57 -11.15 -1.75 -6.12
N ASP A 58 -11.33 -3.01 -6.50
CA ASP A 58 -11.41 -4.16 -5.58
C ASP A 58 -10.16 -5.04 -5.61
N THR A 59 -9.25 -4.80 -6.57
CA THR A 59 -8.06 -5.61 -6.80
C THR A 59 -6.87 -4.72 -7.11
N VAL A 60 -5.70 -5.01 -6.52
CA VAL A 60 -4.44 -4.31 -6.79
C VAL A 60 -3.29 -5.29 -6.91
N ILE A 61 -2.32 -4.98 -7.76
CA ILE A 61 -1.06 -5.70 -7.82
C ILE A 61 -0.12 -5.15 -6.74
N VAL A 62 0.34 -6.00 -5.83
CA VAL A 62 1.47 -5.70 -4.95
C VAL A 62 2.76 -6.01 -5.73
N PRO A 63 3.63 -5.01 -5.98
CA PRO A 63 4.88 -5.23 -6.68
C PRO A 63 5.81 -6.19 -5.92
N ASN A 64 6.65 -6.94 -6.64
CA ASN A 64 7.74 -7.69 -6.01
C ASN A 64 8.60 -6.77 -5.12
N THR A 65 9.03 -7.24 -3.96
CA THR A 65 9.81 -6.46 -2.98
C THR A 65 9.24 -5.06 -2.72
N GLY A 66 7.92 -4.90 -2.80
CA GLY A 66 7.22 -3.65 -2.63
C GLY A 66 6.05 -3.72 -1.68
N PHE A 67 5.25 -2.66 -1.69
CA PHE A 67 4.11 -2.50 -0.81
C PHE A 67 3.06 -1.59 -1.45
N VAL A 68 1.84 -1.72 -0.94
CA VAL A 68 0.70 -0.88 -1.30
C VAL A 68 0.05 -0.40 -0.02
N ILE A 69 -0.31 0.88 0.04
CA ILE A 69 -1.13 1.45 1.11
C ILE A 69 -2.53 1.68 0.57
N LEU A 70 -3.51 1.02 1.19
CA LEU A 70 -4.93 1.09 0.84
C LEU A 70 -5.73 1.90 1.86
N ARG A 71 -6.80 2.53 1.40
CA ARG A 71 -7.82 3.17 2.24
C ARG A 71 -9.20 2.73 1.79
N PHE A 72 -10.03 2.28 2.72
CA PHE A 72 -11.45 2.01 2.51
C PHE A 72 -12.22 2.46 3.75
N LYS A 73 -13.52 2.67 3.60
CA LYS A 73 -14.41 3.02 4.71
C LYS A 73 -15.01 1.72 5.23
N ALA A 74 -14.94 1.49 6.54
CA ALA A 74 -15.54 0.31 7.17
C ALA A 74 -17.04 0.53 7.42
N ASP A 75 -17.82 0.54 6.35
CA ASP A 75 -19.27 0.79 6.36
C ASP A 75 -20.13 -0.38 5.86
N ASN A 76 -19.55 -1.58 5.77
CA ASN A 76 -20.25 -2.80 5.38
C ASN A 76 -20.03 -3.94 6.41
N PRO A 77 -20.95 -4.14 7.38
CA PRO A 77 -20.88 -5.26 8.30
C PRO A 77 -20.91 -6.60 7.55
N GLY A 78 -19.93 -7.48 7.82
CA GLY A 78 -19.79 -8.78 7.16
C GLY A 78 -18.62 -9.59 7.68
#